data_AF-F0EPE4-F1
#
_entry.id   AF-F0EPE4-F1
#
_cell.length_a   1.000
_cell.length_b   1.000
_cell.length_c   1.000
_cell.angle_alpha   90.00
_cell.angle_beta   90.00
_cell.angle_gamma   90.00
#
_symmetry.space_group_name_H-M   'P 1'
#
loop_
_entity.id
_entity.type
_entity.pdbx_description
1 polymer ?
#
loop_
_entity_poly.entity_id
_entity_poly.type
_entity_poly.pdbx_seq_one_letter_code
_entity_poly.pdbx_strand_id
1 'polypeptide(L)'
;MGNGGDWGTTGLRLGYQVSRTPKAGTLISFSHGTAGSDPRYGHVAFVEAVGPNGILISEANVYGGTTISYRVIGNDLARSSLVQYITPK
;
A
#
# COMPACT_ATOMS: atom_id res chain seq x y z
N MET A 1 8.77 8.92 2.10
CA MET A 1 8.95 8.46 3.49
C MET A 1 9.92 7.28 3.52
N GLY A 2 11.09 7.38 2.88
CA GLY A 2 11.96 6.23 2.63
C GLY A 2 11.42 5.32 1.52
N ASN A 3 11.82 4.05 1.55
CA ASN A 3 11.38 3.01 0.61
C ASN A 3 9.91 2.68 0.82
N GLY A 4 9.23 2.18 -0.22
CA GLY A 4 7.79 1.91 -0.19
C GLY A 4 7.36 1.04 1.00
N GLY A 5 8.15 0.03 1.38
CA GLY A 5 7.81 -0.80 2.54
C GLY A 5 8.04 -0.17 3.91
N ASP A 6 8.75 0.95 3.99
CA ASP A 6 9.02 1.67 5.24
C ASP A 6 8.00 2.79 5.51
N TRP A 7 7.08 3.06 4.57
CA TRP A 7 6.20 4.22 4.62
C TRP A 7 5.25 4.19 5.81
N GLY A 8 4.73 3.02 6.20
CA GLY A 8 3.84 2.93 7.36
C GLY A 8 4.55 3.30 8.67
N THR A 9 5.70 2.70 8.97
CA THR A 9 6.51 3.01 10.16
C THR A 9 7.02 4.45 10.15
N THR A 10 7.53 4.92 9.00
CA THR A 10 8.03 6.29 8.86
C THR A 10 6.91 7.31 8.96
N GLY A 11 5.76 7.06 8.33
CA GLY A 11 4.58 7.90 8.38
C GLY A 11 4.08 8.08 9.81
N LEU A 12 4.02 7.01 10.59
CA LEU A 12 3.66 7.08 12.01
C LEU A 12 4.62 8.00 12.79
N ARG A 13 5.94 7.85 12.59
CA ARG A 13 6.96 8.71 13.22
C ARG A 13 6.83 10.18 12.81
N LEU A 14 6.36 10.44 11.60
CA LEU A 14 6.09 11.78 11.08
C LEU A 14 4.67 12.30 11.45
N GLY A 15 3.95 11.57 12.31
CA GLY A 15 2.65 11.96 12.83
C GLY A 15 1.51 11.83 11.82
N TYR A 16 1.62 10.95 10.83
CA TYR A 16 0.47 10.52 10.02
C TYR A 16 -0.38 9.52 10.80
N GLN A 17 -1.68 9.48 10.50
CA GLN A 17 -2.53 8.39 10.98
C GLN A 17 -2.22 7.13 10.18
N VAL A 18 -1.84 6.07 10.88
CA VAL A 18 -1.52 4.78 10.28
C VAL A 18 -2.42 3.70 10.87
N SER A 19 -2.98 2.84 10.03
CA SER A 19 -3.90 1.77 10.42
C SER A 19 -3.54 0.44 9.74
N ARG A 20 -4.18 -0.65 10.17
CA ARG A 20 -4.16 -1.95 9.48
C ARG A 20 -5.49 -2.27 8.79
N THR A 21 -6.40 -1.31 8.73
CA THR A 21 -7.73 -1.50 8.14
C THR A 21 -7.79 -0.74 6.82
N PRO A 22 -8.12 -1.43 5.70
CA PRO A 22 -8.22 -0.77 4.41
C PRO A 22 -9.31 0.31 4.42
N LYS A 23 -8.99 1.46 3.83
CA LYS A 23 -9.92 2.57 3.64
C LYS A 23 -9.64 3.25 2.30
N ALA A 24 -10.68 3.49 1.51
CA ALA A 24 -10.54 4.26 0.27
C ALA A 24 -9.97 5.65 0.54
N GLY A 25 -9.11 6.15 -0.33
CA GLY A 25 -8.42 7.42 -0.15
C GLY A 25 -7.14 7.35 0.70
N THR A 26 -6.75 6.17 1.17
CA THR A 26 -5.48 5.98 1.90
C THR A 26 -4.38 5.46 0.98
N LEU A 27 -3.13 5.66 1.38
CA LEU A 27 -1.99 4.99 0.78
C LEU A 27 -1.81 3.63 1.47
N ILE A 28 -1.56 2.58 0.70
CA ILE A 28 -1.12 1.28 1.22
C ILE A 28 0.40 1.16 1.05
N SER A 29 1.08 0.72 2.12
CA SER A 29 2.51 0.43 2.21
C SER A 29 2.68 -1.08 2.30
N PHE A 30 3.33 -1.71 1.32
CA PHE A 30 3.62 -3.14 1.30
C PHE A 30 5.00 -3.42 1.86
N SER A 31 5.09 -4.29 2.87
CA SER A 31 6.38 -4.78 3.37
C SER A 31 7.23 -5.36 2.23
N HIS A 32 8.56 -5.28 2.41
CA HIS A 32 9.51 -5.70 1.39
C HIS A 32 9.24 -7.13 0.90
N GLY A 33 9.23 -7.34 -0.42
CA GLY A 33 8.99 -8.65 -1.04
C GLY A 33 7.53 -9.13 -1.04
N THR A 34 6.60 -8.35 -0.50
CA THR A 34 5.17 -8.71 -0.44
C THR A 34 4.43 -8.29 -1.71
N ALA A 35 3.40 -9.02 -2.13
CA ALA A 35 2.55 -8.67 -3.28
C ALA A 35 3.31 -8.54 -4.63
N GLY A 36 4.45 -9.22 -4.75
CA GLY A 36 5.35 -9.09 -5.90
C GLY A 36 6.20 -7.81 -5.90
N SER A 37 6.23 -7.08 -4.79
CA SER A 37 7.11 -5.92 -4.62
C SER A 37 8.58 -6.32 -4.52
N ASP A 38 9.46 -5.36 -4.80
CA ASP A 38 10.89 -5.55 -4.69
C ASP A 38 11.30 -5.88 -3.22
N PRO A 39 12.17 -6.87 -2.98
CA PRO A 39 12.58 -7.29 -1.64
C PRO A 39 13.48 -6.29 -0.91
N ARG A 40 14.01 -5.26 -1.58
CA ARG A 40 14.78 -4.18 -0.99
C ARG A 40 13.93 -2.93 -0.76
N TYR A 41 13.02 -2.62 -1.67
CA TYR A 41 12.27 -1.35 -1.65
C TYR A 41 10.82 -1.48 -1.17
N GLY A 42 10.20 -2.65 -1.25
CA GLY A 42 8.76 -2.80 -1.07
C GLY A 42 7.98 -2.02 -2.13
N HIS A 43 6.75 -1.64 -1.81
CA HIS A 43 5.91 -0.90 -2.74
C HIS A 43 4.86 -0.04 -2.02
N VAL A 44 4.35 0.98 -2.71
CA VAL A 44 3.24 1.82 -2.26
C VAL A 44 2.22 1.98 -3.37
N ALA A 45 0.95 1.97 -3.00
CA ALA A 45 -0.15 2.20 -3.92
C ALA A 45 -1.24 3.05 -3.26
N PHE A 46 -2.18 3.55 -4.05
CA PHE A 46 -3.34 4.26 -3.55
C PHE A 46 -4.55 3.32 -3.51
N VAL A 47 -5.34 3.39 -2.43
CA VAL A 47 -6.55 2.58 -2.28
C VAL A 47 -7.73 3.32 -2.92
N GLU A 48 -8.13 2.85 -4.10
CA GLU A 48 -9.25 3.41 -4.87
C GLU A 48 -10.60 3.02 -4.26
N ALA A 49 -10.77 1.74 -3.90
CA ALA A 49 -12.01 1.24 -3.35
C ALA A 49 -11.79 0.05 -2.40
N VAL A 50 -12.72 -0.14 -1.47
CA VAL A 50 -12.77 -1.30 -0.57
C VAL A 50 -14.03 -2.09 -0.87
N GLY A 51 -13.86 -3.34 -1.29
CA GLY A 51 -14.94 -4.27 -1.59
C GLY A 51 -15.04 -5.40 -0.57
N PRO A 52 -16.00 -6.33 -0.76
CA PRO A 52 -16.20 -7.46 0.15
C PRO A 52 -15.03 -8.44 0.13
N ASN A 53 -14.34 -8.61 -1.00
CA ASN A 53 -13.30 -9.63 -1.20
C ASN A 53 -11.86 -9.07 -1.23
N GLY A 54 -11.72 -7.75 -1.21
CA GLY A 54 -10.41 -7.11 -1.35
C GLY A 54 -10.50 -5.60 -1.51
N ILE A 55 -9.39 -5.02 -1.91
CA ILE A 55 -9.28 -3.60 -2.28
C ILE A 55 -8.87 -3.46 -3.74
N LEU A 56 -9.39 -2.45 -4.41
CA LEU A 56 -8.86 -1.98 -5.68
C LEU A 56 -7.76 -0.96 -5.37
N ILE A 57 -6.59 -1.14 -5.97
CA ILE A 57 -5.49 -0.18 -5.88
C ILE A 57 -5.11 0.37 -7.24
N SER A 58 -4.56 1.59 -7.25
CA SER A 58 -3.82 2.15 -8.36
C SER A 58 -2.36 2.37 -7.98
N GLU A 59 -1.46 2.01 -8.88
CA GLU A 59 -0.01 2.03 -8.63
C GLU A 59 0.79 2.32 -9.90
N ALA A 60 1.95 2.93 -9.71
CA ALA A 60 2.89 3.25 -10.79
C ALA A 60 4.10 2.31 -10.77
N ASN A 61 4.85 2.28 -11.87
CA ASN A 61 6.14 1.59 -11.99
C ASN A 61 6.11 0.06 -11.82
N VAL A 62 4.94 -0.58 -11.78
CA VAL A 62 4.83 -2.06 -11.86
C VAL A 62 5.13 -2.57 -13.27
N TYR A 63 4.67 -1.85 -14.29
CA TYR A 63 4.94 -2.15 -15.71
C TYR A 63 6.03 -1.24 -16.31
N GLY A 64 6.73 -0.47 -15.47
CA GLY A 64 7.74 0.49 -15.89
C GLY A 64 7.19 1.85 -16.35
N GLY A 65 8.06 2.86 -16.34
CA GLY A 65 7.73 4.23 -16.75
C GLY A 65 6.69 4.90 -15.84
N THR A 66 5.84 5.73 -16.45
CA THR A 66 4.78 6.49 -15.77
C THR A 66 3.40 5.83 -15.89
N THR A 67 3.36 4.57 -16.33
CA THR A 67 2.11 3.82 -16.50
C THR A 67 1.45 3.58 -15.15
N ILE A 68 0.22 4.04 -15.01
CA ILE A 68 -0.64 3.72 -13.86
C ILE A 68 -1.39 2.44 -14.17
N SER A 69 -1.25 1.45 -13.30
CA SER A 69 -1.96 0.18 -13.38
C SER A 69 -2.86 -0.02 -12.18
N TYR A 70 -3.85 -0.90 -12.35
CA TYR A 70 -4.81 -1.25 -11.32
C TYR A 70 -4.81 -2.75 -11.08
N ARG A 71 -4.96 -3.17 -9.83
CA ARG A 71 -5.23 -4.57 -9.48
C ARG A 71 -6.00 -4.69 -8.19
N VAL A 72 -6.56 -5.87 -7.97
CA VAL A 72 -7.24 -6.22 -6.72
C VAL A 72 -6.25 -6.92 -5.79
N ILE A 73 -6.16 -6.43 -4.55
CA ILE A 73 -5.47 -7.12 -3.47
C ILE A 73 -6.53 -7.81 -2.61
N GLY A 74 -6.44 -9.14 -2.52
CA GLY A 74 -7.37 -9.95 -1.73
C GLY A 74 -7.30 -9.64 -0.24
N ASN A 75 -8.41 -9.87 0.47
CA ASN A 75 -8.53 -9.56 1.90
C ASN A 75 -7.44 -10.20 2.77
N ASP A 76 -7.03 -11.43 2.45
CA ASP A 76 -6.00 -12.16 3.21
C ASP A 76 -4.72 -11.34 3.31
N LEU A 77 -4.30 -10.71 2.21
CA LEU A 77 -3.15 -9.83 2.20
C LEU A 77 -3.50 -8.43 2.69
N ALA A 78 -4.59 -7.84 2.20
CA ALA A 78 -4.99 -6.46 2.51
C ALA A 78 -5.27 -6.24 4.01
N ARG A 79 -5.53 -7.28 4.80
CA ARG A 79 -5.72 -7.19 6.25
C ARG A 79 -4.63 -7.90 7.07
N SER A 80 -3.57 -8.37 6.41
CA SER A 80 -2.43 -9.00 7.08
C SER A 80 -1.52 -7.98 7.78
N SER A 81 -0.56 -8.48 8.55
CA SER A 81 0.52 -7.68 9.13
C SER A 81 1.55 -7.18 8.11
N LEU A 82 1.48 -7.62 6.85
CA LEU A 82 2.44 -7.26 5.79
C LEU A 82 2.09 -5.93 5.09
N VAL A 83 1.00 -5.28 5.50
CA VAL A 83 0.56 -4.01 4.94
C VAL A 83 0.18 -3.02 6.02
N GLN A 84 0.35 -1.73 5.71
CA GLN A 84 -0.09 -0.62 6.55
C GLN A 84 -0.75 0.45 5.69
N TYR A 85 -1.79 1.09 6.22
CA TYR A 85 -2.55 2.13 5.54
C TYR A 85 -2.27 3.49 6.15
N ILE A 86 -1.95 4.48 5.33
CA ILE A 86 -1.56 5.83 5.76
C ILE A 86 -2.61 6.81 5.26
N THR A 87 -3.25 7.53 6.18
CA THR A 87 -4.22 8.57 5.83
C THR A 87 -3.48 9.85 5.44
N PRO A 88 -3.75 10.44 4.26
CA PRO A 88 -3.23 11.75 3.88
C PRO A 88 -3.64 12.84 4.89
N LYS A 89 -2.81 13.90 4.99
CA LYS A 89 -3.08 15.08 5.82
C LYS A 89 -3.75 16.18 5.01
#